data_AF-A0A6H9IJK7-F1
#
_entry.id   AF-A0A6H9IJK7-F1
#
_cell.length_a   1.000
_cell.length_b   1.000
_cell.length_c   1.000
_cell.angle_alpha   90.00
_cell.angle_beta   90.00
_cell.angle_gamma   90.00
#
_symmetry.space_group_name_H-M   'P 1'
#
loop_
_entity.id
_entity.type
_entity.pdbx_description
1 polymer ?
#
loop_
_entity_poly.entity_id
_entity_poly.type
_entity_poly.pdbx_seq_one_letter_code
_entity_poly.pdbx_strand_id
1 'polypeptide(L)'
;MHILVVSVNYRTAPVEFREKLTFQAAELERAMTTLQNQKSVLENVIVSTCNRTEIYAVVDQLHTGRYYIKKFLADWFQLEIEEVAPYLTIFEQDGAIDHLFRVTCGLDSMVVGETQILGQIKDSFLEAQQVKATGTIFNELFKQVITLAKRAHSETTIGESAMSVSYAAVELGKKIFGELTDCHVLILGAGKMGELALQNLYGSGARKVTVMNRTLSKAEIMAEKYMGHAKPLSELQCALLEADILISSTGASDYVITKEMMTKVEKMRSGRPLFMVDIAVPRDIDPAIDELEGSFLYDIDDLQGVVEANRAERLKEAEKIQFMIEEEIVLFKTWLSTLGVVPLISALRDKALAIQSETMESLERKIPNLSDRERKVISKHTKSIINQLLKDPILVAKEIAAEEGADEKLALFAKIFDLEMEDVESRAEEVEHKRVWTPSVPSL
;
A
#
# COMPACT_ATOMS: atom_id res chain seq x y z
N MET A 1 -3.13 6.32 21.15
CA MET A 1 -3.22 5.71 19.80
C MET A 1 -1.81 5.33 19.36
N HIS A 2 -1.67 4.16 18.76
CA HIS A 2 -0.40 3.57 18.36
C HIS A 2 -0.49 3.05 16.93
N ILE A 3 0.60 3.11 16.17
CA ILE A 3 0.64 2.54 14.82
C ILE A 3 1.32 1.17 14.88
N LEU A 4 0.75 0.19 14.19
CA LEU A 4 1.23 -1.18 14.13
C LEU A 4 1.28 -1.66 12.68
N VAL A 5 2.28 -2.47 12.35
CA VAL A 5 2.29 -3.30 11.14
C VAL A 5 2.45 -4.76 11.54
N VAL A 6 1.61 -5.62 11.00
CA VAL A 6 1.80 -7.07 11.00
C VAL A 6 2.12 -7.50 9.58
N SER A 7 3.33 -8.01 9.35
CA SER A 7 3.86 -8.31 8.01
C SER A 7 4.26 -9.78 7.90
N VAL A 8 3.83 -10.42 6.81
CA VAL A 8 4.46 -11.62 6.25
C VAL A 8 5.02 -11.22 4.89
N ASN A 9 6.27 -11.56 4.61
CA ASN A 9 6.90 -11.22 3.34
C ASN A 9 7.93 -12.26 2.89
N TYR A 10 8.44 -12.11 1.68
CA TYR A 10 9.41 -13.04 1.07
C TYR A 10 10.69 -13.30 1.89
N ARG A 11 11.06 -12.41 2.84
CA ARG A 11 12.23 -12.62 3.72
C ARG A 11 11.92 -13.53 4.90
N THR A 12 10.65 -13.59 5.29
CA THR A 12 10.18 -14.25 6.52
C THR A 12 9.50 -15.56 6.22
N ALA A 13 8.81 -15.68 5.09
CA ALA A 13 8.06 -16.86 4.68
C ALA A 13 8.35 -17.24 3.22
N PRO A 14 8.49 -18.54 2.94
CA PRO A 14 8.63 -19.02 1.56
C PRO A 14 7.29 -18.93 0.81
N VAL A 15 7.32 -18.98 -0.53
CA VAL A 15 6.13 -18.79 -1.37
C VAL A 15 4.97 -19.74 -1.04
N GLU A 16 5.23 -21.00 -0.66
CA GLU A 16 4.20 -21.99 -0.31
C GLU A 16 3.38 -21.59 0.92
N PHE A 17 3.97 -20.80 1.81
CA PHE A 17 3.26 -20.26 2.96
C PHE A 17 2.57 -18.95 2.61
N ARG A 18 3.24 -18.08 1.84
CA ARG A 18 2.70 -16.77 1.45
C ARG A 18 1.44 -16.89 0.60
N GLU A 19 1.37 -17.87 -0.30
CA GLU A 19 0.19 -18.10 -1.13
C GLU A 19 -1.08 -18.39 -0.31
N LYS A 20 -0.94 -18.99 0.88
CA LYS A 20 -2.06 -19.24 1.81
C LYS A 20 -2.56 -17.99 2.51
N LEU A 21 -1.77 -16.92 2.53
CA LEU A 21 -2.07 -15.65 3.19
C LEU A 21 -2.31 -14.51 2.18
N THR A 22 -2.60 -14.84 0.92
CA THR A 22 -2.88 -13.85 -0.13
C THR A 22 -4.35 -13.47 -0.12
N PHE A 23 -4.65 -12.20 0.11
CA PHE A 23 -5.99 -11.66 -0.10
C PHE A 23 -6.27 -11.49 -1.59
N GLN A 24 -7.41 -11.97 -2.05
CA GLN A 24 -7.90 -11.68 -3.40
C GLN A 24 -8.44 -10.24 -3.45
N ALA A 25 -8.27 -9.56 -4.59
CA ALA A 25 -8.71 -8.15 -4.73
C ALA A 25 -10.20 -7.95 -4.41
N ALA A 26 -11.06 -8.91 -4.77
CA ALA A 26 -12.49 -8.86 -4.47
C ALA A 26 -12.83 -9.04 -2.97
N GLU A 27 -11.87 -9.46 -2.15
CA GLU A 27 -12.07 -9.76 -0.74
C GLU A 27 -11.53 -8.67 0.19
N LEU A 28 -10.66 -7.79 -0.32
CA LEU A 28 -9.98 -6.74 0.45
C LEU A 28 -10.95 -5.81 1.20
N GLU A 29 -12.01 -5.36 0.53
CA GLU A 29 -13.05 -4.53 1.18
C GLU A 29 -13.67 -5.22 2.40
N ARG A 30 -14.03 -6.50 2.25
CA ARG A 30 -14.64 -7.30 3.31
C ARG A 30 -13.64 -7.59 4.42
N ALA A 31 -12.38 -7.86 4.07
CA ALA A 31 -11.30 -8.09 5.01
C ALA A 31 -11.06 -6.85 5.89
N MET A 32 -10.90 -5.68 5.27
CA MET A 32 -10.70 -4.41 5.99
C MET A 32 -11.90 -4.05 6.88
N THR A 33 -13.13 -4.28 6.40
CA THR A 33 -14.35 -4.09 7.20
C THR A 33 -14.39 -5.04 8.41
N THR A 34 -13.98 -6.30 8.22
CA THR A 34 -13.97 -7.31 9.29
C THR A 34 -12.90 -6.99 10.34
N LEU A 35 -11.73 -6.52 9.89
CA LEU A 35 -10.63 -6.10 10.74
C LEU A 35 -10.98 -4.84 11.55
N GLN A 36 -11.67 -3.87 10.93
CA GLN A 36 -12.12 -2.65 11.60
C GLN A 36 -13.04 -2.93 12.79
N ASN A 37 -13.79 -4.03 12.75
CA ASN A 37 -14.67 -4.46 13.84
C ASN A 37 -13.95 -5.24 14.96
N GLN A 38 -12.64 -5.47 14.85
CA GLN A 38 -11.87 -6.10 15.91
C GLN A 38 -11.59 -5.11 17.04
N LYS A 39 -11.45 -5.64 18.26
CA LYS A 39 -11.11 -4.79 19.40
C LYS A 39 -9.78 -4.10 19.17
N SER A 40 -9.69 -2.87 19.65
CA SER A 40 -8.49 -2.02 19.59
C SER A 40 -8.18 -1.43 18.22
N VAL A 41 -8.77 -1.91 17.11
CA VAL A 41 -8.50 -1.40 15.76
C VAL A 41 -9.35 -0.15 15.49
N LEU A 42 -8.69 0.98 15.20
CA LEU A 42 -9.31 2.27 14.92
C LEU A 42 -9.23 2.65 13.45
N GLU A 43 -8.14 2.27 12.78
CA GLU A 43 -7.96 2.46 11.34
C GLU A 43 -7.19 1.26 10.81
N ASN A 44 -7.44 0.82 9.58
CA ASN A 44 -6.67 -0.25 8.94
C ASN A 44 -6.51 -0.11 7.42
N VAL A 45 -5.40 -0.63 6.90
CA VAL A 45 -5.14 -0.83 5.47
C VAL A 45 -4.48 -2.20 5.30
N ILE A 46 -5.01 -3.02 4.39
CA ILE A 46 -4.45 -4.33 4.04
C ILE A 46 -3.75 -4.23 2.68
N VAL A 47 -2.48 -4.61 2.65
CA VAL A 47 -1.64 -4.62 1.45
C VAL A 47 -1.28 -6.07 1.16
N SER A 48 -1.79 -6.59 0.05
CA SER A 48 -1.55 -7.97 -0.40
C SER A 48 -0.94 -7.95 -1.79
N THR A 49 0.29 -8.43 -1.91
CA THR A 49 1.05 -8.49 -3.16
C THR A 49 1.70 -9.87 -3.31
N CYS A 50 2.31 -10.13 -4.47
CA CYS A 50 3.05 -11.37 -4.67
C CYS A 50 4.24 -11.56 -3.71
N ASN A 51 4.70 -10.52 -3.02
CA ASN A 51 5.88 -10.53 -2.16
C ASN A 51 5.58 -10.32 -0.67
N ARG A 52 4.35 -9.89 -0.33
CA ARG A 52 3.99 -9.56 1.05
C ARG A 52 2.48 -9.56 1.27
N THR A 53 2.10 -9.90 2.50
CA THR A 53 0.80 -9.60 3.08
C THR A 53 1.04 -8.79 4.34
N GLU A 54 0.61 -7.54 4.34
CA GLU A 54 0.84 -6.60 5.43
C GLU A 54 -0.46 -5.94 5.87
N ILE A 55 -0.67 -5.91 7.18
CA ILE A 55 -1.77 -5.21 7.82
C ILE A 55 -1.19 -4.02 8.56
N TYR A 56 -1.54 -2.82 8.09
CA TYR A 56 -1.28 -1.57 8.77
C TYR A 56 -2.50 -1.25 9.64
N ALA A 57 -2.30 -0.95 10.92
CA ALA A 57 -3.38 -0.60 11.82
C ALA A 57 -3.03 0.56 12.76
N VAL A 58 -3.99 1.43 13.03
CA VAL A 58 -3.98 2.32 14.19
C VAL A 58 -4.75 1.62 15.29
N VAL A 59 -4.14 1.52 16.48
CA VAL A 59 -4.74 0.85 17.62
C VAL A 59 -4.74 1.71 18.89
N ASP A 60 -5.74 1.53 19.76
CA ASP A 60 -5.77 2.20 21.06
C ASP A 60 -4.81 1.55 22.08
N GLN A 61 -4.53 0.26 21.95
CA GLN A 61 -3.73 -0.56 22.87
C GLN A 61 -2.83 -1.52 22.11
N LEU A 62 -1.51 -1.39 22.27
CA LEU A 62 -0.53 -2.19 21.52
C LEU A 62 -0.67 -3.70 21.72
N HIS A 63 -0.82 -4.19 22.96
CA HIS A 63 -0.90 -5.63 23.21
C HIS A 63 -2.19 -6.25 22.67
N THR A 64 -3.31 -5.56 22.87
CA THR A 64 -4.64 -5.96 22.39
C THR A 64 -4.68 -5.96 20.87
N GLY A 65 -4.25 -4.86 20.23
CA GLY A 65 -4.17 -4.75 18.78
C GLY A 65 -3.33 -5.86 18.14
N ARG A 66 -2.11 -6.11 18.66
CA ARG A 66 -1.26 -7.21 18.18
C ARG A 66 -1.98 -8.56 18.21
N TYR A 67 -2.68 -8.87 19.30
CA TYR A 67 -3.39 -10.15 19.43
C TYR A 67 -4.53 -10.27 18.44
N TYR A 68 -5.39 -9.24 18.34
CA TYR A 68 -6.57 -9.29 17.49
C TYR A 68 -6.26 -9.24 16.00
N ILE A 69 -5.19 -8.57 15.58
CA ILE A 69 -4.75 -8.59 14.18
C ILE A 69 -4.19 -9.96 13.79
N LYS A 70 -3.40 -10.59 14.68
CA LYS A 70 -2.92 -11.96 14.47
C LYS A 70 -4.06 -12.97 14.39
N LYS A 71 -5.00 -12.85 15.33
CA LYS A 71 -6.19 -13.69 15.35
C LYS A 71 -7.03 -13.50 14.10
N PHE A 72 -7.23 -12.26 13.66
CA PHE A 72 -7.94 -11.96 12.42
C PHE A 72 -7.30 -12.65 11.21
N LEU A 73 -5.97 -12.60 11.06
CA LEU A 73 -5.27 -13.30 9.97
C LEU A 73 -5.51 -14.81 10.02
N ALA A 74 -5.33 -15.42 11.19
CA ALA A 74 -5.56 -16.85 11.40
C ALA A 74 -7.01 -17.25 11.07
N ASP A 75 -7.99 -16.54 11.63
CA ASP A 75 -9.42 -16.79 11.42
C ASP A 75 -9.82 -16.59 9.95
N TRP A 76 -9.28 -15.56 9.28
CA TRP A 76 -9.61 -15.24 7.88
C TRP A 76 -9.15 -16.34 6.92
N PHE A 77 -7.92 -16.81 7.09
CA PHE A 77 -7.32 -17.83 6.25
C PHE A 77 -7.56 -19.26 6.74
N GLN A 78 -8.31 -19.43 7.84
CA GLN A 78 -8.63 -20.74 8.44
C GLN A 78 -7.37 -21.53 8.81
N LEU A 79 -6.39 -20.85 9.41
CA LEU A 79 -5.14 -21.41 9.90
C LEU A 79 -5.09 -21.29 11.42
N GLU A 80 -4.30 -22.15 12.08
CA GLU A 80 -4.04 -21.98 13.51
C GLU A 80 -3.05 -20.82 13.74
N ILE A 81 -3.19 -20.09 14.85
CA ILE A 81 -2.30 -18.96 15.16
C ILE A 81 -0.84 -19.42 15.26
N GLU A 82 -0.61 -20.62 15.78
CA GLU A 82 0.69 -21.26 15.93
C GLU A 82 1.36 -21.56 14.58
N GLU A 83 0.59 -21.75 13.52
CA GLU A 83 1.11 -21.94 12.15
C GLU A 83 1.55 -20.60 11.53
N VAL A 84 0.85 -19.51 11.83
CA VAL A 84 1.11 -18.19 11.24
C VAL A 84 2.16 -17.41 12.01
N ALA A 85 2.14 -17.47 13.35
CA ALA A 85 2.97 -16.66 14.23
C ALA A 85 4.48 -16.70 13.95
N PRO A 86 5.11 -17.86 13.60
CA PRO A 86 6.55 -17.92 13.30
C PRO A 86 6.98 -17.07 12.10
N TYR A 87 6.05 -16.82 11.17
CA TYR A 87 6.30 -16.10 9.92
C TYR A 87 5.96 -14.61 10.02
N LEU A 88 5.34 -14.15 11.12
CA LEU A 88 4.92 -12.77 11.29
C LEU A 88 6.05 -11.91 11.87
N THR A 89 6.31 -10.78 11.22
CA THR A 89 7.07 -9.67 11.79
C THR A 89 6.11 -8.57 12.21
N ILE A 90 6.30 -8.04 13.43
CA ILE A 90 5.48 -6.97 13.97
C ILE A 90 6.35 -5.73 14.18
N PHE A 91 5.94 -4.62 13.57
CA PHE A 91 6.56 -3.31 13.76
C PHE A 91 5.61 -2.40 14.53
N GLU A 92 6.16 -1.53 15.36
CA GLU A 92 5.41 -0.63 16.24
C GLU A 92 5.90 0.79 16.14
N GLN A 93 4.96 1.73 16.22
CA GLN A 93 5.23 3.17 16.30
C GLN A 93 6.20 3.61 15.20
N ASP A 94 7.35 4.16 15.57
CA ASP A 94 8.36 4.63 14.63
C ASP A 94 8.82 3.53 13.67
N GLY A 95 8.94 2.29 14.13
CA GLY A 95 9.31 1.17 13.27
C GLY A 95 8.21 0.81 12.26
N ALA A 96 6.94 0.99 12.63
CA ALA A 96 5.81 0.78 11.72
C ALA A 96 5.75 1.86 10.63
N ILE A 97 6.00 3.11 11.03
CA ILE A 97 6.03 4.26 10.12
C ILE A 97 7.21 4.13 9.15
N ASP A 98 8.42 3.86 9.66
CA ASP A 98 9.63 3.65 8.86
C ASP A 98 9.46 2.49 7.88
N HIS A 99 8.91 1.36 8.33
CA HIS A 99 8.60 0.22 7.45
C HIS A 99 7.68 0.61 6.29
N LEU A 100 6.58 1.34 6.57
CA LEU A 100 5.66 1.80 5.51
C LEU A 100 6.38 2.68 4.48
N PHE A 101 7.23 3.61 4.92
CA PHE A 101 8.03 4.46 4.04
C PHE A 101 9.00 3.62 3.19
N ARG A 102 9.78 2.73 3.81
CA ARG A 102 10.78 1.90 3.13
C ARG A 102 10.13 0.96 2.11
N VAL A 103 8.98 0.36 2.44
CA VAL A 103 8.19 -0.47 1.52
C VAL A 103 7.68 0.36 0.34
N THR A 104 7.07 1.51 0.61
CA THR A 104 6.43 2.31 -0.44
C THR A 104 7.44 2.97 -1.38
N CYS A 105 8.63 3.32 -0.89
CA CYS A 105 9.77 3.77 -1.69
C CYS A 105 10.50 2.62 -2.41
N GLY A 106 10.09 1.37 -2.21
CA GLY A 106 10.68 0.19 -2.84
C GLY A 106 12.04 -0.23 -2.28
N LEU A 107 12.46 0.28 -1.11
CA LEU A 107 13.71 -0.09 -0.45
C LEU A 107 13.62 -1.50 0.15
N ASP A 108 12.45 -1.88 0.66
CA ASP A 108 12.18 -3.21 1.22
C ASP A 108 11.49 -4.16 0.24
N SER A 109 11.57 -3.89 -1.06
CA SER A 109 11.08 -4.80 -2.11
C SER A 109 12.09 -5.89 -2.43
N MET A 110 11.61 -7.00 -3.01
CA MET A 110 12.48 -8.05 -3.56
C MET A 110 13.45 -7.47 -4.60
N VAL A 111 12.91 -6.63 -5.48
CA VAL A 111 13.69 -5.78 -6.38
C VAL A 111 13.72 -4.37 -5.80
N VAL A 112 14.87 -4.01 -5.22
CA VAL A 112 15.08 -2.66 -4.68
C VAL A 112 14.86 -1.62 -5.78
N GLY A 113 13.96 -0.67 -5.52
CA GLY A 113 13.60 0.41 -6.45
C GLY A 113 12.43 0.11 -7.38
N GLU A 114 11.78 -1.04 -7.24
CA GLU A 114 10.57 -1.36 -8.02
C GLU A 114 9.45 -0.34 -7.78
N THR A 115 8.91 0.23 -8.86
CA THR A 115 7.86 1.26 -8.81
C THR A 115 6.44 0.71 -8.64
N GLN A 116 6.26 -0.62 -8.72
CA GLN A 116 4.94 -1.26 -8.64
C GLN A 116 4.36 -1.20 -7.23
N ILE A 117 5.20 -1.35 -6.20
CA ILE A 117 4.75 -1.35 -4.80
C ILE A 117 4.10 -0.02 -4.41
N LEU A 118 4.61 1.10 -4.91
CA LEU A 118 3.99 2.42 -4.73
C LEU A 118 2.54 2.43 -5.25
N GLY A 119 2.30 1.84 -6.43
CA GLY A 119 0.96 1.72 -7.00
C GLY A 119 0.06 0.85 -6.12
N GLN A 120 0.54 -0.31 -5.69
CA GLN A 120 -0.21 -1.24 -4.84
C GLN A 120 -0.57 -0.63 -3.48
N ILE A 121 0.37 0.04 -2.82
CA ILE A 121 0.12 0.76 -1.56
C ILE A 121 -0.94 1.83 -1.75
N LYS A 122 -0.84 2.62 -2.83
CA LYS A 122 -1.82 3.65 -3.15
C LYS A 122 -3.20 3.06 -3.40
N ASP A 123 -3.30 1.98 -4.14
CA ASP A 123 -4.58 1.36 -4.49
C ASP A 123 -5.24 0.77 -3.23
N SER A 124 -4.49 0.01 -2.41
CA SER A 124 -4.98 -0.49 -1.10
C SER A 124 -5.43 0.63 -0.17
N PHE A 125 -4.72 1.75 -0.12
CA PHE A 125 -5.13 2.92 0.67
C PHE A 125 -6.44 3.54 0.16
N LEU A 126 -6.62 3.65 -1.15
CA LEU A 126 -7.86 4.17 -1.73
C LEU A 126 -9.05 3.24 -1.49
N GLU A 127 -8.85 1.92 -1.58
CA GLU A 127 -9.87 0.93 -1.23
C GLU A 127 -10.26 1.04 0.26
N ALA A 128 -9.27 1.13 1.16
CA ALA A 128 -9.50 1.33 2.58
C ALA A 128 -10.29 2.62 2.88
N GLN A 129 -10.00 3.69 2.15
CA GLN A 129 -10.73 4.95 2.27
C GLN A 129 -12.18 4.84 1.78
N GLN A 130 -12.44 4.07 0.71
CA GLN A 130 -13.81 3.86 0.19
C GLN A 130 -14.70 3.13 1.20
N VAL A 131 -14.17 2.13 1.89
CA VAL A 131 -14.89 1.41 2.96
C VAL A 131 -14.85 2.11 4.32
N LYS A 132 -14.27 3.32 4.40
CA LYS A 132 -14.08 4.10 5.64
C LYS A 132 -13.29 3.33 6.72
N ALA A 133 -12.36 2.48 6.32
CA ALA A 133 -11.42 1.83 7.22
C ALA A 133 -10.25 2.74 7.63
N THR A 134 -10.06 3.88 6.98
CA THR A 134 -9.04 4.89 7.36
C THR A 134 -9.66 6.09 8.04
N GLY A 135 -8.90 6.69 8.95
CA GLY A 135 -9.26 7.88 9.71
C GLY A 135 -8.22 8.98 9.53
N THR A 136 -8.11 9.89 10.49
CA THR A 136 -7.23 11.06 10.38
C THR A 136 -5.76 10.65 10.25
N ILE A 137 -5.30 9.64 10.98
CA ILE A 137 -3.89 9.28 11.07
C ILE A 137 -3.41 8.65 9.76
N PHE A 138 -4.11 7.64 9.24
CA PHE A 138 -3.71 6.99 7.98
C PHE A 138 -3.99 7.85 6.76
N ASN A 139 -5.01 8.71 6.77
CA ASN A 139 -5.21 9.63 5.66
C ASN A 139 -4.05 10.61 5.49
N GLU A 140 -3.42 11.07 6.58
CA GLU A 140 -2.23 11.90 6.49
C GLU A 140 -0.98 11.07 6.18
N LEU A 141 -0.75 9.99 6.92
CA LEU A 141 0.46 9.16 6.78
C LEU A 141 0.60 8.59 5.35
N PHE A 142 -0.43 7.93 4.83
CA PHE A 142 -0.35 7.33 3.49
C PHE A 142 -0.20 8.39 2.40
N LYS A 143 -0.87 9.55 2.54
CA LYS A 143 -0.69 10.67 1.61
C LYS A 143 0.75 11.17 1.60
N GLN A 144 1.35 11.33 2.78
CA GLN A 144 2.74 11.76 2.91
C GLN A 144 3.69 10.72 2.30
N VAL A 145 3.53 9.44 2.65
CA VAL A 145 4.36 8.34 2.14
C VAL A 145 4.28 8.21 0.62
N ILE A 146 3.08 8.25 0.04
CA ILE A 146 2.87 8.20 -1.42
C ILE A 146 3.51 9.41 -2.11
N THR A 147 3.48 10.58 -1.47
CA THR A 147 4.10 11.80 -2.00
C THR A 147 5.62 11.70 -1.97
N LEU A 148 6.19 11.24 -0.86
CA LEU A 148 7.63 10.99 -0.74
C LEU A 148 8.11 9.98 -1.76
N ALA A 149 7.41 8.84 -1.90
CA ALA A 149 7.82 7.79 -2.81
C ALA A 149 7.84 8.24 -4.28
N LYS A 150 6.87 9.07 -4.70
CA LYS A 150 6.90 9.71 -6.03
C LYS A 150 8.11 10.62 -6.19
N ARG A 151 8.40 11.44 -5.17
CA ARG A 151 9.56 12.35 -5.15
C ARG A 151 10.87 11.56 -5.23
N ALA A 152 11.03 10.54 -4.39
CA ALA A 152 12.18 9.64 -4.36
C ALA A 152 12.44 8.99 -5.72
N HIS A 153 11.40 8.45 -6.38
CA HIS A 153 11.56 7.87 -7.72
C HIS A 153 11.87 8.90 -8.82
N SER A 154 11.49 10.17 -8.67
CA SER A 154 11.82 11.23 -9.64
C SER A 154 13.17 11.88 -9.42
N GLU A 155 13.66 11.92 -8.17
CA GLU A 155 14.90 12.62 -7.78
C GLU A 155 16.10 11.68 -7.64
N THR A 156 15.89 10.37 -7.69
CA THR A 156 16.95 9.35 -7.60
C THR A 156 16.90 8.39 -8.78
N THR A 157 18.04 7.75 -9.05
CA THR A 157 18.14 6.75 -10.13
C THR A 157 17.73 5.33 -9.67
N ILE A 158 17.14 5.20 -8.46
CA ILE A 158 16.76 3.92 -7.86
C ILE A 158 15.83 3.10 -8.77
N GLY A 159 14.99 3.78 -9.57
CA GLY A 159 14.04 3.16 -10.49
C GLY A 159 14.54 3.01 -11.94
N GLU A 160 15.64 3.66 -12.33
CA GLU A 160 16.11 3.73 -13.73
C GLU A 160 16.73 2.41 -14.22
N SER A 161 16.95 1.45 -13.33
CA SER A 161 17.48 0.12 -13.65
C SER A 161 17.03 -0.92 -12.64
N ALA A 162 15.76 -0.86 -12.21
CA ALA A 162 15.19 -1.93 -11.39
C ALA A 162 15.22 -3.22 -12.22
N MET A 163 16.11 -4.15 -11.84
CA MET A 163 16.13 -5.50 -12.40
C MET A 163 14.89 -6.21 -11.88
N SER A 164 13.79 -6.06 -12.60
CA SER A 164 12.54 -6.70 -12.25
C SER A 164 12.71 -8.22 -12.26
N VAL A 165 11.79 -8.91 -11.58
CA VAL A 165 11.62 -10.37 -11.66
C VAL A 165 11.63 -10.83 -13.14
N SER A 166 10.99 -10.04 -14.00
CA SER A 166 11.00 -10.15 -15.45
C SER A 166 12.40 -10.14 -16.10
N TYR A 167 13.36 -9.36 -15.59
CA TYR A 167 14.75 -9.33 -16.09
C TYR A 167 15.54 -10.55 -15.60
N ALA A 168 15.35 -10.97 -14.36
CA ALA A 168 15.97 -12.20 -13.84
C ALA A 168 15.62 -13.43 -14.70
N ALA A 169 14.35 -13.51 -15.13
CA ALA A 169 13.88 -14.54 -16.05
C ALA A 169 14.64 -14.53 -17.40
N VAL A 170 14.98 -13.35 -17.94
CA VAL A 170 15.79 -13.23 -19.17
C VAL A 170 17.19 -13.77 -18.95
N GLU A 171 17.85 -13.38 -17.87
CA GLU A 171 19.24 -13.77 -17.61
C GLU A 171 19.36 -15.27 -17.33
N LEU A 172 18.39 -15.87 -16.64
CA LEU A 172 18.29 -17.33 -16.54
C LEU A 172 18.04 -17.98 -17.89
N GLY A 173 17.10 -17.45 -18.69
CA GLY A 173 16.84 -17.96 -20.03
C GLY A 173 18.10 -17.97 -20.91
N LYS A 174 18.92 -16.92 -20.86
CA LYS A 174 20.20 -16.86 -21.58
C LYS A 174 21.21 -17.88 -21.07
N LYS A 175 21.25 -18.18 -19.77
CA LYS A 175 22.12 -19.25 -19.23
C LYS A 175 21.72 -20.63 -19.75
N ILE A 176 20.42 -20.87 -19.97
CA ILE A 176 19.89 -22.16 -20.44
C ILE A 176 20.03 -22.31 -21.96
N PHE A 177 19.64 -21.28 -22.73
CA PHE A 177 19.53 -21.36 -24.20
C PHE A 177 20.64 -20.62 -24.96
N GLY A 178 21.48 -19.83 -24.28
CA GLY A 178 22.45 -18.95 -24.92
C GLY A 178 21.76 -17.72 -25.52
N GLU A 179 21.60 -17.69 -26.85
CA GLU A 179 20.87 -16.63 -27.55
C GLU A 179 19.36 -16.89 -27.56
N LEU A 180 18.56 -15.86 -27.33
CA LEU A 180 17.09 -15.97 -27.26
C LEU A 180 16.38 -15.76 -28.60
N THR A 181 17.12 -15.47 -29.67
CA THR A 181 16.61 -15.11 -31.01
C THR A 181 15.69 -16.17 -31.61
N ASP A 182 16.05 -17.45 -31.46
CA ASP A 182 15.27 -18.57 -32.00
C ASP A 182 14.23 -19.14 -31.05
N CYS A 183 14.26 -18.73 -29.77
CA CYS A 183 13.38 -19.22 -28.72
C CYS A 183 11.94 -18.76 -28.92
N HIS A 184 11.00 -19.67 -28.70
CA HIS A 184 9.57 -19.36 -28.65
C HIS A 184 9.15 -19.08 -27.21
N VAL A 185 8.77 -17.83 -26.95
CA VAL A 185 8.26 -17.35 -25.67
C VAL A 185 6.74 -17.47 -25.64
N LEU A 186 6.23 -18.20 -24.65
CA LEU A 186 4.83 -18.28 -24.29
C LEU A 186 4.58 -17.47 -23.01
N ILE A 187 3.65 -16.52 -23.07
CA ILE A 187 3.17 -15.76 -21.92
C ILE A 187 1.78 -16.26 -21.56
N LEU A 188 1.61 -16.76 -20.35
CA LEU A 188 0.34 -17.16 -19.77
C LEU A 188 -0.11 -16.11 -18.75
N GLY A 189 -1.07 -15.28 -19.14
CA GLY A 189 -1.56 -14.15 -18.35
C GLY A 189 -1.14 -12.81 -18.95
N ALA A 190 -2.13 -12.00 -19.34
CA ALA A 190 -1.90 -10.67 -19.93
C ALA A 190 -1.89 -9.57 -18.85
N GLY A 191 -1.17 -9.81 -17.76
CA GLY A 191 -1.00 -8.86 -16.64
C GLY A 191 0.25 -7.99 -16.81
N LYS A 192 0.40 -6.98 -15.93
CA LYS A 192 1.53 -6.04 -15.96
C LYS A 192 2.89 -6.74 -15.82
N MET A 193 2.95 -7.79 -15.00
CA MET A 193 4.17 -8.57 -14.77
C MET A 193 4.57 -9.41 -15.99
N GLY A 194 3.62 -10.12 -16.60
CA GLY A 194 3.84 -10.84 -17.86
C GLY A 194 4.23 -9.90 -19.00
N GLU A 195 3.64 -8.70 -19.07
CA GLU A 195 4.00 -7.69 -20.07
C GLU A 195 5.45 -7.23 -19.94
N LEU A 196 5.91 -6.96 -18.71
CA LEU A 196 7.29 -6.56 -18.44
C LEU A 196 8.29 -7.69 -18.75
N ALA A 197 7.94 -8.94 -18.43
CA ALA A 197 8.73 -10.11 -18.80
C ALA A 197 8.87 -10.23 -20.32
N LEU A 198 7.75 -10.09 -21.02
CA LEU A 198 7.74 -10.12 -22.47
C LEU A 198 8.55 -8.96 -23.07
N GLN A 199 8.42 -7.74 -22.54
CA GLN A 199 9.18 -6.57 -22.99
C GLN A 199 10.68 -6.82 -22.91
N ASN A 200 11.16 -7.38 -21.79
CA ASN A 200 12.59 -7.65 -21.58
C ASN A 200 13.09 -8.80 -22.47
N LEU A 201 12.31 -9.88 -22.61
CA LEU A 201 12.64 -11.01 -23.49
C LEU A 201 12.70 -10.57 -24.97
N TYR A 202 11.73 -9.77 -25.41
CA TYR A 202 11.68 -9.21 -26.75
C TYR A 202 12.85 -8.24 -27.00
N GLY A 203 13.13 -7.35 -26.05
CA GLY A 203 14.29 -6.45 -26.09
C GLY A 203 15.63 -7.21 -26.15
N SER A 204 15.67 -8.42 -25.60
CA SER A 204 16.85 -9.30 -25.58
C SER A 204 16.97 -10.24 -26.79
N GLY A 205 16.07 -10.10 -27.78
CA GLY A 205 16.19 -10.78 -29.07
C GLY A 205 15.11 -11.81 -29.37
N ALA A 206 14.27 -12.21 -28.41
CA ALA A 206 13.17 -13.15 -28.69
C ALA A 206 12.19 -12.54 -29.71
N ARG A 207 11.85 -13.28 -30.76
CA ARG A 207 10.93 -12.83 -31.82
C ARG A 207 9.69 -13.68 -31.97
N LYS A 208 9.73 -14.95 -31.55
CA LYS A 208 8.57 -15.85 -31.57
C LYS A 208 7.83 -15.71 -30.25
N VAL A 209 6.69 -15.03 -30.27
CA VAL A 209 5.90 -14.73 -29.07
C VAL A 209 4.49 -15.28 -29.23
N THR A 210 4.02 -15.99 -28.21
CA THR A 210 2.61 -16.34 -28.05
C THR A 210 2.10 -15.85 -26.72
N VAL A 211 0.94 -15.18 -26.72
CA VAL A 211 0.28 -14.72 -25.49
C VAL A 211 -1.05 -15.44 -25.34
N MET A 212 -1.30 -15.96 -24.15
CA MET A 212 -2.55 -16.60 -23.77
C MET A 212 -3.11 -15.92 -22.53
N ASN A 213 -4.42 -15.75 -22.49
CA ASN A 213 -5.08 -15.15 -21.35
C ASN A 213 -6.53 -15.63 -21.25
N ARG A 214 -7.08 -15.65 -20.03
CA ARG A 214 -8.50 -16.00 -19.80
C ARG A 214 -9.45 -15.18 -20.66
N THR A 215 -9.15 -13.90 -20.83
CA THR A 215 -9.85 -13.02 -21.77
C THR A 215 -8.97 -12.83 -23.00
N LEU A 216 -9.35 -13.44 -24.13
CA LEU A 216 -8.56 -13.46 -25.38
C LEU A 216 -8.20 -12.06 -25.87
N SER A 217 -9.12 -11.10 -25.83
CA SER A 217 -8.87 -9.73 -26.29
C SER A 217 -7.72 -9.04 -25.56
N LYS A 218 -7.48 -9.34 -24.28
CA LYS A 218 -6.31 -8.82 -23.56
C LYS A 218 -5.00 -9.43 -24.06
N ALA A 219 -5.01 -10.71 -24.45
CA ALA A 219 -3.85 -11.36 -25.05
C ALA A 219 -3.55 -10.78 -26.43
N GLU A 220 -4.57 -10.49 -27.25
CA GLU A 220 -4.44 -9.85 -28.56
C GLU A 220 -3.74 -8.49 -28.45
N ILE A 221 -4.23 -7.63 -27.54
CA ILE A 221 -3.64 -6.30 -27.29
C ILE A 221 -2.16 -6.39 -26.89
N MET A 222 -1.81 -7.34 -26.01
CA MET A 222 -0.44 -7.51 -25.57
C MET A 222 0.45 -8.09 -26.68
N ALA A 223 -0.03 -9.11 -27.41
CA ALA A 223 0.72 -9.75 -28.49
C ALA A 223 1.04 -8.78 -29.63
N GLU A 224 0.09 -7.91 -30.00
CA GLU A 224 0.27 -6.93 -31.07
C GLU A 224 1.45 -5.98 -30.82
N LYS A 225 1.66 -5.54 -29.56
CA LYS A 225 2.78 -4.66 -29.17
C LYS A 225 4.16 -5.26 -29.44
N TYR A 226 4.26 -6.59 -29.45
CA TYR A 226 5.52 -7.33 -29.57
C TYR A 226 5.56 -8.25 -30.79
N MET A 227 4.75 -7.95 -31.82
CA MET A 227 4.68 -8.72 -33.08
C MET A 227 4.45 -10.22 -32.85
N GLY A 228 3.74 -10.58 -31.77
CA GLY A 228 3.40 -11.95 -31.40
C GLY A 228 2.01 -12.37 -31.87
N HIS A 229 1.59 -13.56 -31.43
CA HIS A 229 0.26 -14.10 -31.70
C HIS A 229 -0.50 -14.38 -30.40
N ALA A 230 -1.79 -14.05 -30.36
CA ALA A 230 -2.66 -14.51 -29.29
C ALA A 230 -3.27 -15.87 -29.64
N LYS A 231 -3.32 -16.79 -28.66
CA LYS A 231 -4.01 -18.07 -28.79
C LYS A 231 -5.02 -18.23 -27.64
N PRO A 232 -6.16 -18.92 -27.87
CA PRO A 232 -7.11 -19.23 -26.79
C PRO A 232 -6.52 -20.24 -25.80
N LEU A 233 -6.94 -20.18 -24.54
CA LEU A 233 -6.49 -21.13 -23.49
C LEU A 233 -6.80 -22.59 -23.80
N SER A 234 -7.80 -22.88 -24.63
CA SER A 234 -8.09 -24.23 -25.10
C SER A 234 -6.93 -24.88 -25.87
N GLU A 235 -6.03 -24.07 -26.41
CA GLU A 235 -4.83 -24.51 -27.14
C GLU A 235 -3.57 -24.55 -26.27
N LEU A 236 -3.69 -24.41 -24.94
CA LEU A 236 -2.56 -24.31 -24.02
C LEU A 236 -1.57 -25.47 -24.20
N GLN A 237 -2.04 -26.71 -24.30
CA GLN A 237 -1.18 -27.87 -24.52
C GLN A 237 -0.38 -27.76 -25.82
N CYS A 238 -1.00 -27.30 -26.91
CA CYS A 238 -0.32 -27.11 -28.19
C CYS A 238 0.75 -26.01 -28.09
N ALA A 239 0.47 -24.91 -27.42
CA ALA A 239 1.46 -23.85 -27.22
C ALA A 239 2.62 -24.31 -26.32
N LEU A 240 2.34 -25.11 -25.29
CA LEU A 240 3.36 -25.72 -24.43
C LEU A 240 4.25 -26.72 -25.19
N LEU A 241 3.81 -27.29 -26.31
CA LEU A 241 4.67 -28.13 -27.17
C LEU A 241 5.63 -27.31 -28.04
N GLU A 242 5.21 -26.12 -28.44
CA GLU A 242 5.99 -25.23 -29.33
C GLU A 242 7.02 -24.41 -28.53
N ALA A 243 6.62 -23.94 -27.34
CA ALA A 243 7.38 -23.02 -26.52
C ALA A 243 8.72 -23.60 -26.03
N ASP A 244 9.72 -22.73 -25.90
CA ASP A 244 10.98 -23.00 -25.21
C ASP A 244 11.01 -22.31 -23.84
N ILE A 245 10.33 -21.16 -23.72
CA ILE A 245 10.22 -20.37 -22.50
C ILE A 245 8.74 -20.13 -22.21
N LEU A 246 8.29 -20.43 -21.01
CA LEU A 246 6.98 -20.09 -20.48
C LEU A 246 7.14 -19.10 -19.33
N ILE A 247 6.42 -17.98 -19.38
CA ILE A 247 6.22 -17.09 -18.24
C ILE A 247 4.74 -17.11 -17.85
N SER A 248 4.44 -17.48 -16.60
CA SER A 248 3.08 -17.48 -16.07
C SER A 248 2.88 -16.36 -15.05
N SER A 249 1.83 -15.56 -15.24
CA SER A 249 1.47 -14.44 -14.36
C SER A 249 -0.04 -14.21 -14.35
N THR A 250 -0.83 -15.25 -14.11
CA THR A 250 -2.29 -15.15 -14.03
C THR A 250 -2.75 -14.73 -12.64
N GLY A 251 -4.07 -14.55 -12.48
CA GLY A 251 -4.71 -14.32 -11.19
C GLY A 251 -5.61 -15.50 -10.81
N ALA A 252 -5.21 -16.72 -11.18
CA ALA A 252 -5.92 -17.94 -10.82
C ALA A 252 -5.69 -18.27 -9.33
N SER A 253 -6.69 -18.90 -8.71
CA SER A 253 -6.60 -19.44 -7.36
C SER A 253 -5.98 -20.84 -7.33
N ASP A 254 -6.04 -21.56 -8.44
CA ASP A 254 -5.63 -22.94 -8.61
C ASP A 254 -4.62 -23.07 -9.75
N TYR A 255 -3.85 -24.16 -9.77
CA TYR A 255 -2.89 -24.44 -10.83
C TYR A 255 -3.57 -24.50 -12.21
N VAL A 256 -3.13 -23.61 -13.10
CA VAL A 256 -3.51 -23.59 -14.51
C VAL A 256 -2.75 -24.67 -15.29
N ILE A 257 -1.50 -24.92 -14.92
CA ILE A 257 -0.66 -25.97 -15.50
C ILE A 257 -0.39 -27.03 -14.44
N THR A 258 -0.97 -28.22 -14.64
CA THR A 258 -0.87 -29.34 -13.71
C THR A 258 0.20 -30.34 -14.13
N LYS A 259 0.74 -31.11 -13.18
CA LYS A 259 1.68 -32.20 -13.47
C LYS A 259 1.13 -33.21 -14.48
N GLU A 260 -0.17 -33.53 -14.39
CA GLU A 260 -0.81 -34.46 -15.32
C GLU A 260 -0.80 -33.94 -16.77
N MET A 261 -1.04 -32.64 -16.95
CA MET A 261 -0.95 -31.99 -18.25
C MET A 261 0.49 -32.03 -18.78
N MET A 262 1.45 -31.62 -17.96
CA MET A 262 2.86 -31.56 -18.37
C MET A 262 3.46 -32.94 -18.66
N THR A 263 3.05 -33.98 -17.94
CA THR A 263 3.47 -35.37 -18.23
C THR A 263 3.09 -35.80 -19.65
N LYS A 264 1.95 -35.32 -20.18
CA LYS A 264 1.51 -35.60 -21.57
C LYS A 264 2.31 -34.77 -22.57
N VAL A 265 2.53 -33.49 -22.27
CA VAL A 265 3.30 -32.56 -23.10
C VAL A 265 4.75 -33.03 -23.24
N GLU A 266 5.42 -33.38 -22.15
CA GLU A 266 6.83 -33.80 -22.12
C GLU A 266 7.09 -35.03 -23.02
N LYS A 267 6.20 -36.04 -22.97
CA LYS A 267 6.28 -37.21 -23.85
C LYS A 267 6.27 -36.84 -25.34
N MET A 268 5.59 -35.76 -25.70
CA MET A 268 5.49 -35.27 -27.08
C MET A 268 6.64 -34.31 -27.45
N ARG A 269 7.33 -33.69 -26.47
CA ARG A 269 8.45 -32.77 -26.69
C ARG A 269 9.75 -33.45 -27.10
N SER A 270 9.83 -34.78 -27.08
CA SER A 270 11.00 -35.56 -27.51
C SER A 270 12.31 -35.13 -26.85
N GLY A 271 12.26 -34.77 -25.56
CA GLY A 271 13.43 -34.32 -24.78
C GLY A 271 13.82 -32.86 -24.97
N ARG A 272 13.05 -32.04 -25.70
CA ARG A 272 13.28 -30.60 -25.77
C ARG A 272 12.98 -29.95 -24.41
N PRO A 273 13.96 -29.23 -23.81
CA PRO A 273 13.78 -28.58 -22.52
C PRO A 273 12.70 -27.51 -22.59
N LEU A 274 11.93 -27.33 -21.51
CA LEU A 274 11.02 -26.21 -21.33
C LEU A 274 11.44 -25.43 -20.08
N PHE A 275 11.80 -24.16 -20.25
CA PHE A 275 12.08 -23.27 -19.12
C PHE A 275 10.79 -22.56 -18.72
N MET A 276 10.36 -22.77 -17.48
CA MET A 276 9.10 -22.28 -16.94
C MET A 276 9.38 -21.32 -15.78
N VAL A 277 8.79 -20.15 -15.82
CA VAL A 277 8.90 -19.14 -14.77
C VAL A 277 7.51 -18.81 -14.27
N ASP A 278 7.23 -19.17 -13.02
CA ASP A 278 5.99 -18.81 -12.33
C ASP A 278 6.20 -17.55 -11.50
N ILE A 279 5.58 -16.44 -11.93
CA ILE A 279 5.60 -15.18 -11.20
C ILE A 279 4.22 -14.86 -10.60
N ALA A 280 3.28 -15.81 -10.63
CA ALA A 280 1.98 -15.70 -10.01
C ALA A 280 2.01 -16.10 -8.52
N VAL A 281 1.19 -15.42 -7.71
CA VAL A 281 0.94 -15.78 -6.31
C VAL A 281 -0.56 -15.55 -6.05
N PRO A 282 -1.38 -16.60 -5.81
CA PRO A 282 -1.03 -18.03 -5.78
C PRO A 282 -0.40 -18.54 -7.08
N ARG A 283 0.40 -19.62 -6.98
CA ARG A 283 1.14 -20.18 -8.12
C ARG A 283 0.19 -20.71 -9.20
N ASP A 284 0.56 -20.48 -10.46
CA ASP A 284 -0.17 -20.98 -11.62
C ASP A 284 0.28 -22.39 -12.02
N ILE A 285 1.50 -22.77 -11.66
CA ILE A 285 2.15 -24.00 -12.09
C ILE A 285 2.30 -24.93 -10.89
N ASP A 286 1.84 -26.16 -11.05
CA ASP A 286 1.97 -27.22 -10.06
C ASP A 286 3.46 -27.51 -9.77
N PRO A 287 3.95 -27.28 -8.52
CA PRO A 287 5.36 -27.47 -8.17
C PRO A 287 5.86 -28.90 -8.40
N ALA A 288 4.96 -29.89 -8.42
CA ALA A 288 5.33 -31.28 -8.67
C ALA A 288 5.78 -31.55 -10.13
N ILE A 289 5.71 -30.54 -11.01
CA ILE A 289 6.31 -30.55 -12.35
C ILE A 289 7.84 -30.57 -12.29
N ASP A 290 8.47 -30.09 -11.22
CA ASP A 290 9.93 -30.09 -11.06
C ASP A 290 10.53 -31.52 -11.01
N GLU A 291 9.69 -32.54 -10.77
CA GLU A 291 10.09 -33.94 -10.88
C GLU A 291 10.29 -34.43 -12.33
N LEU A 292 9.88 -33.65 -13.34
CA LEU A 292 9.95 -34.00 -14.75
C LEU A 292 11.29 -33.54 -15.35
N GLU A 293 12.11 -34.46 -15.87
CA GLU A 293 13.48 -34.18 -16.35
C GLU A 293 13.55 -33.10 -17.45
N GLY A 294 12.51 -32.96 -18.27
CA GLY A 294 12.46 -32.01 -19.38
C GLY A 294 11.91 -30.62 -19.03
N SER A 295 11.49 -30.39 -17.78
CA SER A 295 10.86 -29.13 -17.34
C SER A 295 11.71 -28.47 -16.26
N PHE A 296 12.12 -27.23 -16.49
CA PHE A 296 12.88 -26.44 -15.53
C PHE A 296 11.98 -25.36 -14.97
N LEU A 297 11.38 -25.61 -13.80
CA LEU A 297 10.46 -24.69 -13.15
C LEU A 297 11.21 -23.80 -12.16
N TYR A 298 10.97 -22.50 -12.25
CA TYR A 298 11.47 -21.50 -11.32
C TYR A 298 10.31 -20.65 -10.85
N ASP A 299 10.25 -20.39 -9.56
CA ASP A 299 9.27 -19.48 -8.99
C ASP A 299 9.87 -18.07 -8.75
N ILE A 300 9.05 -17.17 -8.20
CA ILE A 300 9.47 -15.80 -7.90
C ILE A 300 10.63 -15.72 -6.89
N ASP A 301 10.76 -16.68 -5.98
CA ASP A 301 11.80 -16.73 -4.96
C ASP A 301 13.13 -17.23 -5.53
N ASP A 302 13.12 -18.18 -6.47
CA ASP A 302 14.32 -18.63 -7.19
C ASP A 302 14.98 -17.50 -8.00
N LEU A 303 14.15 -16.59 -8.54
CA LEU A 303 14.62 -15.45 -9.32
C LEU A 303 15.40 -14.43 -8.48
N GLN A 304 15.24 -14.42 -7.16
CA GLN A 304 15.93 -13.50 -6.26
C GLN A 304 17.46 -13.62 -6.36
N GLY A 305 17.97 -14.85 -6.44
CA GLY A 305 19.41 -15.14 -6.42
C GLY A 305 20.17 -14.65 -7.66
N VAL A 306 19.45 -14.26 -8.71
CA VAL A 306 20.03 -13.85 -10.01
C VAL A 306 20.24 -12.33 -10.07
N VAL A 307 19.60 -11.57 -9.18
CA VAL A 307 19.55 -10.10 -9.20
C VAL A 307 20.64 -9.49 -8.32
N GLU A 308 21.92 -9.66 -8.69
CA GLU A 308 23.05 -9.11 -7.90
C GLU A 308 23.92 -8.06 -8.61
N ALA A 309 23.77 -7.87 -9.93
CA ALA A 309 24.47 -6.81 -10.64
C ALA A 309 24.03 -5.42 -10.12
N ASN A 310 24.93 -4.45 -9.97
CA ASN A 310 24.64 -3.06 -9.56
C ASN A 310 24.12 -2.83 -8.11
N ARG A 311 24.23 -3.82 -7.21
CA ARG A 311 23.85 -3.65 -5.79
C ARG A 311 24.52 -2.45 -5.11
N ALA A 312 25.80 -2.20 -5.41
CA ALA A 312 26.57 -1.11 -4.79
C ALA A 312 26.09 0.30 -5.15
N GLU A 313 25.63 0.52 -6.39
CA GLU A 313 25.10 1.82 -6.82
C GLU A 313 23.71 2.07 -6.21
N ARG A 314 22.86 1.03 -6.15
CA ARG A 314 21.56 1.11 -5.50
C ARG A 314 21.64 1.38 -4.00
N LEU A 315 22.65 0.83 -3.32
CA LEU A 315 22.85 1.13 -1.89
C LEU A 315 23.08 2.63 -1.66
N LYS A 316 23.80 3.31 -2.55
CA LYS A 316 24.00 4.77 -2.45
C LYS A 316 22.72 5.55 -2.68
N GLU A 317 21.90 5.15 -3.65
CA GLU A 317 20.59 5.79 -3.88
C GLU A 317 19.62 5.48 -2.73
N ALA A 318 19.66 4.27 -2.17
CA ALA A 318 18.88 3.89 -1.01
C ALA A 318 19.22 4.73 0.23
N GLU A 319 20.51 5.06 0.45
CA GLU A 319 20.94 5.97 1.52
C GLU A 319 20.32 7.37 1.35
N LYS A 320 20.29 7.92 0.14
CA LYS A 320 19.63 9.21 -0.12
C LYS A 320 18.14 9.17 0.22
N ILE A 321 17.45 8.10 -0.17
CA ILE A 321 16.03 7.91 0.13
C ILE A 321 15.82 7.76 1.64
N GLN A 322 16.72 7.08 2.35
CA GLN A 322 16.64 6.95 3.81
C GLN A 322 16.69 8.32 4.50
N PHE A 323 17.56 9.25 4.05
CA PHE A 323 17.55 10.62 4.57
C PHE A 323 16.22 11.34 4.30
N MET A 324 15.64 11.17 3.11
CA MET A 324 14.32 11.73 2.79
C MET A 324 13.22 11.15 3.70
N ILE A 325 13.29 9.86 4.03
CA ILE A 325 12.35 9.18 4.94
C ILE A 325 12.46 9.76 6.35
N GLU A 326 13.68 9.89 6.87
CA GLU A 326 13.93 10.43 8.21
C GLU A 326 13.33 11.84 8.38
N GLU A 327 13.50 12.72 7.39
CA GLU A 327 12.91 14.06 7.38
C GLU A 327 11.37 14.01 7.41
N GLU A 328 10.75 13.19 6.57
CA GLU A 328 9.28 13.06 6.51
C GLU A 328 8.69 12.45 7.80
N ILE A 329 9.38 11.49 8.43
CA ILE A 329 8.96 10.92 9.72
C ILE A 329 8.93 12.00 10.80
N VAL A 330 9.93 12.88 10.85
CA VAL A 330 9.93 13.99 11.82
C VAL A 330 8.74 14.92 11.58
N LEU A 331 8.45 15.25 10.32
CA LEU A 331 7.29 16.07 9.95
C LEU A 331 5.96 15.40 10.36
N PHE A 332 5.83 14.09 10.10
CA PHE A 332 4.65 13.32 10.47
C PHE A 332 4.43 13.32 11.99
N LYS A 333 5.49 13.05 12.77
CA LYS A 333 5.43 13.00 14.23
C LYS A 333 5.10 14.37 14.83
N THR A 334 5.67 15.42 14.25
CA THR A 334 5.32 16.81 14.63
C THR A 334 3.86 17.10 14.36
N TRP A 335 3.32 16.65 13.22
CA TRP A 335 1.89 16.77 12.95
C TRP A 335 1.04 15.93 13.92
N LEU A 336 1.44 14.69 14.20
CA LEU A 336 0.72 13.78 15.07
C LEU A 336 0.59 14.33 16.50
N SER A 337 1.65 14.94 17.04
CA SER A 337 1.59 15.59 18.36
C SER A 337 0.60 16.76 18.39
N THR A 338 0.38 17.46 17.27
CA THR A 338 -0.63 18.52 17.22
C THR A 338 -2.07 18.01 17.34
N LEU A 339 -2.36 16.74 17.02
CA LEU A 339 -3.73 16.21 17.02
C LEU A 339 -4.39 16.27 18.40
N GLY A 340 -3.63 15.99 19.48
CA GLY A 340 -4.14 16.07 20.86
C GLY A 340 -4.62 17.46 21.25
N VAL A 341 -4.12 18.50 20.58
CA VAL A 341 -4.42 19.90 20.86
C VAL A 341 -5.49 20.48 19.94
N VAL A 342 -5.85 19.79 18.86
CA VAL A 342 -6.90 20.25 17.93
C VAL A 342 -8.24 20.49 18.63
N PRO A 343 -8.76 19.57 19.49
CA PRO A 343 -10.00 19.81 20.23
C PRO A 343 -9.91 21.03 21.14
N LEU A 344 -8.76 21.21 21.80
CA LEU A 344 -8.50 22.35 22.69
C LEU A 344 -8.48 23.69 21.93
N ILE A 345 -7.83 23.73 20.76
CA ILE A 345 -7.82 24.91 19.87
C ILE A 345 -9.23 25.20 19.37
N SER A 346 -10.01 24.17 19.04
CA SER A 346 -11.40 24.34 18.60
C SER A 346 -12.25 24.95 19.71
N ALA A 347 -12.18 24.39 20.93
CA ALA A 347 -12.89 24.92 22.09
C ALA A 347 -12.51 26.38 22.39
N LEU A 348 -11.21 26.72 22.27
CA LEU A 348 -10.73 28.10 22.44
C LEU A 348 -11.33 29.06 21.40
N ARG A 349 -11.38 28.64 20.13
CA ARG A 349 -12.00 29.43 19.05
C ARG A 349 -13.49 29.59 19.25
N ASP A 350 -14.19 28.52 19.60
CA ASP A 350 -15.64 28.52 19.85
C ASP A 350 -15.98 29.51 20.98
N LYS A 351 -15.26 29.44 22.11
CA LYS A 351 -15.42 30.38 23.23
C LYS A 351 -15.17 31.82 22.82
N ALA A 352 -14.10 32.09 22.07
CA ALA A 352 -13.78 33.44 21.62
C ALA A 352 -14.85 34.02 20.66
N LEU A 353 -15.39 33.19 19.77
CA LEU A 353 -16.48 33.58 18.87
C LEU A 353 -17.81 33.78 19.62
N ALA A 354 -18.08 32.99 20.67
CA ALA A 354 -19.23 33.21 21.54
C ALA A 354 -19.16 34.57 22.24
N ILE A 355 -18.01 34.91 22.85
CA ILE A 355 -17.78 36.23 23.47
C ILE A 355 -17.96 37.36 22.45
N GLN A 356 -17.50 37.16 21.21
CA GLN A 356 -17.71 38.13 20.14
C GLN A 356 -19.20 38.35 19.87
N SER A 357 -19.97 37.26 19.76
CA SER A 357 -21.39 37.28 19.47
C SER A 357 -22.15 38.03 20.57
N GLU A 358 -21.91 37.71 21.84
CA GLU A 358 -22.51 38.39 22.98
C GLU A 358 -22.16 39.89 23.03
N THR A 359 -20.92 40.24 22.68
CA THR A 359 -20.48 41.63 22.61
C THR A 359 -21.19 42.39 21.48
N MET A 360 -21.37 41.75 20.31
CA MET A 360 -22.12 42.31 19.20
C MET A 360 -23.60 42.51 19.57
N GLU A 361 -24.23 41.56 20.26
CA GLU A 361 -25.61 41.71 20.77
C GLU A 361 -25.72 42.85 21.80
N SER A 362 -24.75 43.00 22.69
CA SER A 362 -24.70 44.14 23.61
C SER A 362 -24.53 45.47 22.86
N LEU A 363 -23.77 45.51 21.78
CA LEU A 363 -23.57 46.71 20.97
C LEU A 363 -24.88 47.14 20.31
N GLU A 364 -25.60 46.18 19.72
CA GLU A 364 -26.89 46.43 19.06
C GLU A 364 -27.94 46.97 20.03
N ARG A 365 -27.96 46.49 21.29
CA ARG A 365 -28.84 47.03 22.32
C ARG A 365 -28.50 48.48 22.73
N LYS A 366 -27.21 48.84 22.74
CA LYS A 366 -26.74 50.18 23.16
C LYS A 366 -26.76 51.21 22.03
N ILE A 367 -26.73 50.75 20.78
CA ILE A 367 -26.75 51.61 19.58
C ILE A 367 -27.91 51.15 18.67
N PRO A 368 -29.17 51.50 19.00
CA PRO A 368 -30.36 50.96 18.32
C PRO A 368 -30.50 51.39 16.85
N ASN A 369 -29.75 52.40 16.38
CA ASN A 369 -29.79 52.90 15.01
C ASN A 369 -28.55 52.53 14.17
N LEU A 370 -27.84 51.46 14.53
CA LEU A 370 -26.67 50.99 13.79
C LEU A 370 -27.05 50.52 12.37
N SER A 371 -26.42 51.05 11.33
CA SER A 371 -26.68 50.57 9.97
C SER A 371 -26.06 49.19 9.72
N ASP A 372 -26.59 48.43 8.75
CA ASP A 372 -26.03 47.11 8.38
C ASP A 372 -24.58 47.17 7.93
N ARG A 373 -24.18 48.30 7.31
CA ARG A 373 -22.79 48.54 6.92
C ARG A 373 -21.89 48.67 8.15
N GLU A 374 -22.29 49.49 9.12
CA GLU A 374 -21.54 49.70 10.36
C GLU A 374 -21.45 48.41 11.18
N ARG A 375 -22.56 47.67 11.31
CA ARG A 375 -22.61 46.34 11.94
C ARG A 375 -21.56 45.39 11.33
N LYS A 376 -21.52 45.29 10.00
CA LYS A 376 -20.55 44.43 9.30
C LYS A 376 -19.11 44.87 9.51
N VAL A 377 -18.83 46.18 9.47
CA VAL A 377 -17.49 46.73 9.69
C VAL A 377 -17.01 46.40 11.11
N ILE A 378 -17.84 46.65 12.12
CA ILE A 378 -17.50 46.38 13.52
C ILE A 378 -17.32 44.87 13.76
N SER A 379 -18.20 44.02 13.22
CA SER A 379 -18.06 42.56 13.30
C SER A 379 -16.75 42.08 12.64
N LYS A 380 -16.35 42.64 11.50
CA LYS A 380 -15.10 42.30 10.83
C LYS A 380 -13.88 42.69 11.66
N HIS A 381 -13.88 43.89 12.25
CA HIS A 381 -12.76 44.35 13.08
C HIS A 381 -12.66 43.57 14.40
N THR A 382 -13.77 43.27 15.06
CA THR A 382 -13.78 42.44 16.28
C THR A 382 -13.30 41.01 16.01
N LYS A 383 -13.71 40.37 14.91
CA LYS A 383 -13.15 39.08 14.47
C LYS A 383 -11.65 39.17 14.19
N SER A 384 -11.18 40.26 13.58
CA SER A 384 -9.75 40.47 13.32
C SER A 384 -8.94 40.57 14.60
N ILE A 385 -9.45 41.29 15.62
CA ILE A 385 -8.82 41.38 16.95
C ILE A 385 -8.73 40.01 17.58
N ILE A 386 -9.82 39.23 17.57
CA ILE A 386 -9.83 37.86 18.10
C ILE A 386 -8.80 36.98 17.40
N ASN A 387 -8.78 36.99 16.06
CA ASN A 387 -7.83 36.19 15.29
C ASN A 387 -6.36 36.57 15.60
N GLN A 388 -6.08 37.86 15.80
CA GLN A 388 -4.74 38.33 16.20
C GLN A 388 -4.39 37.88 17.62
N LEU A 389 -5.33 37.98 18.56
CA LEU A 389 -5.13 37.59 19.96
C LEU A 389 -4.96 36.06 20.13
N LEU A 390 -5.67 35.26 19.33
CA LEU A 390 -5.60 33.80 19.38
C LEU A 390 -4.36 33.23 18.67
N LYS A 391 -3.65 34.01 17.85
CA LYS A 391 -2.53 33.49 17.06
C LYS A 391 -1.43 32.87 17.94
N ASP A 392 -0.95 33.63 18.92
CA ASP A 392 0.18 33.22 19.76
C ASP A 392 -0.22 32.12 20.77
N PRO A 393 -1.38 32.18 21.47
CA PRO A 393 -1.84 31.08 22.31
C PRO A 393 -2.01 29.75 21.56
N ILE A 394 -2.50 29.79 20.32
CA ILE A 394 -2.63 28.58 19.49
C ILE A 394 -1.26 27.99 19.13
N LEU A 395 -0.26 28.85 18.87
CA LEU A 395 1.11 28.39 18.61
C LEU A 395 1.71 27.73 19.86
N VAL A 396 1.59 28.39 21.02
CA VAL A 396 2.07 27.85 22.31
C VAL A 396 1.38 26.53 22.65
N ALA A 397 0.07 26.41 22.43
CA ALA A 397 -0.64 25.16 22.68
C ALA A 397 -0.09 24.01 21.80
N LYS A 398 0.24 24.28 20.53
CA LYS A 398 0.85 23.29 19.63
C LYS A 398 2.27 22.91 20.06
N GLU A 399 3.06 23.87 20.54
CA GLU A 399 4.41 23.62 21.05
C GLU A 399 4.34 22.73 22.31
N ILE A 400 3.45 23.06 23.25
CA ILE A 400 3.21 22.24 24.46
C ILE A 400 2.83 20.80 24.09
N ALA A 401 2.04 20.60 23.03
CA ALA A 401 1.63 19.28 22.54
C ALA A 401 2.81 18.36 22.20
N ALA A 402 3.94 18.94 21.79
CA ALA A 402 5.13 18.23 21.36
C ALA A 402 6.15 18.01 22.48
N GLU A 403 5.89 18.51 23.70
CA GLU A 403 6.80 18.40 24.85
C GLU A 403 6.50 17.20 25.74
N GLU A 404 7.51 16.75 26.50
CA GLU A 404 7.27 15.81 27.60
C GLU A 404 6.33 16.44 28.66
N GLY A 405 5.40 15.63 29.17
CA GLY A 405 4.35 16.09 30.08
C GLY A 405 3.27 16.95 29.41
N ALA A 406 3.07 16.81 28.09
CA ALA A 406 2.06 17.55 27.33
C ALA A 406 0.68 17.50 27.99
N ASP A 407 0.21 16.34 28.46
CA ASP A 407 -1.13 16.19 29.04
C ASP A 407 -1.37 17.12 30.24
N GLU A 408 -0.42 17.20 31.18
CA GLU A 408 -0.52 18.10 32.35
C GLU A 408 -0.48 19.57 31.94
N LYS A 409 0.39 19.93 30.99
CA LYS A 409 0.54 21.29 30.50
C LYS A 409 -0.68 21.74 29.69
N LEU A 410 -1.27 20.86 28.90
CA LEU A 410 -2.49 21.10 28.14
C LEU A 410 -3.71 21.17 29.05
N ALA A 411 -3.77 20.38 30.11
CA ALA A 411 -4.80 20.51 31.15
C ALA A 411 -4.69 21.88 31.86
N LEU A 412 -3.48 22.33 32.16
CA LEU A 412 -3.26 23.68 32.69
C LEU A 412 -3.67 24.76 31.69
N PHE A 413 -3.33 24.62 30.40
CA PHE A 413 -3.75 25.54 29.36
C PHE A 413 -5.29 25.60 29.26
N ALA A 414 -5.96 24.46 29.24
CA ALA A 414 -7.41 24.37 29.24
C ALA A 414 -8.01 25.08 30.45
N LYS A 415 -7.42 24.91 31.63
CA LYS A 415 -7.84 25.58 32.86
C LYS A 415 -7.63 27.10 32.84
N ILE A 416 -6.51 27.59 32.27
CA ILE A 416 -6.21 29.03 32.15
C ILE A 416 -7.26 29.73 31.27
N PHE A 417 -7.67 29.09 30.17
CA PHE A 417 -8.69 29.62 29.27
C PHE A 417 -10.11 29.19 29.64
N ASP A 418 -10.26 28.41 30.70
CA ASP A 418 -11.54 27.88 31.18
C ASP A 418 -12.33 27.19 30.05
N LEU A 419 -11.64 26.28 29.36
CA LEU A 419 -12.19 25.52 28.25
C LEU A 419 -12.82 24.26 28.80
N GLU A 420 -14.13 24.11 28.59
CA GLU A 420 -14.83 22.86 28.86
C GLU A 420 -14.25 21.79 27.92
N MET A 421 -13.38 20.94 28.45
CA MET A 421 -13.08 19.65 27.85
C MET A 421 -14.28 18.75 28.13
N GLU A 422 -15.40 18.96 27.44
CA GLU A 422 -16.37 17.88 27.32
C GLU A 422 -15.63 16.68 26.71
N ASP A 423 -15.80 15.50 27.32
CA ASP A 423 -15.17 14.25 26.93
C ASP A 423 -15.13 14.15 25.41
N VAL A 424 -13.91 14.06 24.86
CA VAL A 424 -13.61 14.02 23.43
C VAL A 424 -14.38 12.88 22.72
N GLU A 425 -14.89 11.91 23.49
CA GLU A 425 -15.78 10.84 23.02
C GLU A 425 -17.16 11.34 22.53
N SER A 426 -17.76 12.37 23.12
CA SER A 426 -19.12 12.81 22.74
C SER A 426 -19.17 13.67 21.47
N ARG A 427 -18.14 14.49 21.24
CA ARG A 427 -18.05 15.34 20.03
C ARG A 427 -17.57 14.57 18.79
N ALA A 428 -16.85 13.46 18.95
CA ALA A 428 -16.52 12.55 17.84
C ALA A 428 -17.81 11.94 17.24
N GLU A 429 -18.76 11.55 18.09
CA GLU A 429 -20.08 11.04 17.69
C GLU A 429 -20.95 12.12 17.01
N GLU A 430 -20.90 13.38 17.46
CA GLU A 430 -21.67 14.47 16.84
C GLU A 430 -21.14 14.92 15.47
N VAL A 431 -19.82 14.84 15.22
CA VAL A 431 -19.23 15.14 13.91
C VAL A 431 -19.53 14.04 12.89
N GLU A 432 -19.65 12.77 13.33
CA GLU A 432 -20.17 11.68 12.50
C GLU A 432 -21.65 11.90 12.14
N HIS A 433 -22.47 12.36 13.07
CA HIS A 433 -23.90 12.55 12.84
C HIS A 433 -24.24 13.75 11.93
N LYS A 434 -23.44 14.82 11.93
CA LYS A 434 -23.68 16.03 11.10
C LYS A 434 -23.15 15.94 9.66
N ARG A 435 -22.41 14.90 9.28
CA ARG A 435 -21.99 14.65 7.88
C ARG A 435 -22.95 13.75 7.09
N VAL A 436 -24.11 13.43 7.67
CA VAL A 436 -25.23 12.85 6.93
C VAL A 436 -25.91 13.97 6.11
N TRP A 437 -25.65 13.97 4.79
CA TRP A 437 -26.35 14.68 3.69
C TRP A 437 -25.78 16.05 3.24
N THR A 438 -25.18 16.17 2.04
CA THR A 438 -25.90 16.38 0.76
C THR A 438 -25.01 16.07 -0.46
N PRO A 439 -25.53 15.45 -1.53
CA PRO A 439 -24.84 15.30 -2.80
C PRO A 439 -25.09 16.52 -3.69
N SER A 440 -24.03 17.24 -4.07
CA SER A 440 -24.10 18.22 -5.16
C SER A 440 -23.19 17.78 -6.29
N VAL A 441 -23.76 17.07 -7.26
CA VAL A 441 -23.21 16.89 -8.59
C VAL A 441 -23.47 18.19 -9.36
N PRO A 442 -22.47 18.89 -9.91
CA PRO A 442 -22.72 19.84 -10.98
C PRO A 442 -22.74 19.07 -12.30
N SER A 443 -23.92 19.01 -12.90
CA SER A 443 -24.08 18.75 -14.33
C SER A 443 -23.44 19.89 -15.13
N LEU A 444 -22.36 19.59 -15.86
CA LEU A 444 -22.15 19.86 -17.30
C LEU A 444 -20.76 19.38 -17.72
#